data_AF-A0A1S4L8E2-F1
#
_entry.id   AF-A0A1S4L8E2-F1
#
_cell.length_a   1.000
_cell.length_b   1.000
_cell.length_c   1.000
_cell.angle_alpha   90.00
_cell.angle_beta   90.00
_cell.angle_gamma   90.00
#
_symmetry.space_group_name_H-M   'P 1'
#
loop_
_entity.id
_entity.type
_entity.pdbx_description
1 polymer ?
#
loop_
_entity_poly.entity_id
_entity_poly.type
_entity_poly.pdbx_seq_one_letter_code
_entity_poly.pdbx_strand_id
1 'polypeptide(L)'
;KLAPSDSFQKKFNQYLAEMIAVDGLPLSFTKGVGFNKLIDFLKPELNIMSPRTMSRVLEHLANKVAIPALSGDLAQCTFHSQHFIVDLWSSRKRASIIGIKVQFVF
;
A
#
# COMPACT_ATOMS: atom_id res chain seq x y z
N LYS A 1 28.18 -10.50 -9.70
CA LYS A 1 27.25 -9.48 -9.17
C LYS A 1 27.36 -9.52 -7.65
N LEU A 2 27.90 -8.49 -7.01
CA LEU A 2 27.93 -8.41 -5.55
C LEU A 2 26.49 -8.15 -5.08
N ALA A 3 25.99 -8.99 -4.16
CA ALA A 3 24.68 -8.77 -3.57
C ALA A 3 24.70 -7.47 -2.75
N PRO A 4 23.61 -6.67 -2.74
CA PRO A 4 23.52 -5.53 -1.83
C PRO A 4 23.71 -6.01 -0.39
N SER A 5 24.21 -5.15 0.49
CA SER A 5 24.12 -5.45 1.92
C SER A 5 22.64 -5.63 2.29
N ASP A 6 22.35 -6.62 3.15
CA ASP A 6 20.98 -6.92 3.58
C ASP A 6 20.25 -5.68 4.13
N SER A 7 21.00 -4.75 4.73
CA SER A 7 20.48 -3.48 5.24
C SER A 7 19.99 -2.54 4.14
N PHE A 8 20.68 -2.47 3.00
CA PHE A 8 20.29 -1.62 1.87
C PHE A 8 19.06 -2.18 1.14
N GLN A 9 19.04 -3.49 0.89
CA GLN A 9 17.87 -4.17 0.30
C GLN A 9 16.62 -4.00 1.18
N LYS A 10 16.76 -4.11 2.50
CA LYS A 10 15.65 -3.91 3.44
C LYS A 10 15.10 -2.48 3.38
N LYS A 11 15.97 -1.47 3.36
CA LYS A 11 15.55 -0.06 3.21
C LYS A 11 14.86 0.19 1.87
N PHE A 12 15.40 -0.34 0.78
CA PHE A 12 14.77 -0.25 -0.54
C PHE A 12 13.35 -0.85 -0.52
N ASN A 13 13.20 -2.05 0.04
CA ASN A 13 11.89 -2.71 0.14
C ASN A 13 10.89 -1.88 0.96
N GLN A 14 11.35 -1.25 2.03
CA GLN A 14 10.53 -0.35 2.84
C GLN A 14 10.07 0.87 2.04
N TYR A 15 11.00 1.60 1.41
CA TYR A 15 10.64 2.79 0.60
C TYR A 15 9.75 2.45 -0.59
N LEU A 16 9.98 1.29 -1.22
CA LEU A 16 9.12 0.83 -2.31
C LEU A 16 7.69 0.54 -1.83
N ALA A 17 7.53 -0.05 -0.64
CA ALA A 17 6.23 -0.26 -0.03
C ALA A 17 5.55 1.06 0.34
N GLU A 18 6.29 1.99 0.93
CA GLU A 18 5.80 3.34 1.27
C GLU A 18 5.34 4.09 0.02
N MET A 19 6.13 4.10 -1.05
CA MET A 19 5.77 4.73 -2.33
C MET A 19 4.48 4.11 -2.91
N ILE A 20 4.35 2.79 -2.92
CA ILE A 20 3.14 2.13 -3.40
C ILE A 20 1.91 2.51 -2.58
N ALA A 21 2.06 2.60 -1.25
CA ALA A 21 0.97 2.95 -0.35
C ALA A 21 0.56 4.43 -0.48
N VAL A 22 1.53 5.34 -0.44
CA VAL A 22 1.31 6.80 -0.44
C VAL A 22 0.80 7.28 -1.79
N ASP A 23 1.37 6.78 -2.90
CA ASP A 23 1.01 7.22 -4.24
C ASP A 23 -0.16 6.41 -4.84
N GLY A 24 -0.70 5.43 -4.09
CA GLY A 24 -1.82 4.60 -4.54
C GLY A 24 -1.49 3.75 -5.77
N LEU A 25 -0.24 3.30 -5.91
CA LEU A 25 0.21 2.53 -7.08
C LEU A 25 -0.34 1.09 -7.05
N PRO A 26 -0.62 0.49 -8.21
CA PRO A 26 -1.03 -0.91 -8.24
C PRO A 26 0.12 -1.83 -7.82
N LEU A 27 -0.16 -2.96 -7.17
CA LEU A 27 0.88 -3.94 -6.79
C LEU A 27 1.68 -4.46 -8.00
N SER A 28 1.09 -4.46 -9.18
CA SER A 28 1.77 -4.82 -10.44
C SER A 28 2.83 -3.81 -10.87
N PHE A 29 2.91 -2.64 -10.22
CA PHE A 29 3.94 -1.63 -10.47
C PHE A 29 5.35 -2.21 -10.37
N THR A 30 5.58 -3.14 -9.43
CA THR A 30 6.89 -3.81 -9.27
C THR A 30 7.29 -4.66 -10.48
N LYS A 31 6.35 -5.00 -11.37
CA LYS A 31 6.59 -5.70 -12.65
C LYS A 31 6.65 -4.77 -13.86
N GLY A 32 6.52 -3.46 -13.67
CA GLY A 32 6.52 -2.49 -14.77
C GLY A 32 7.88 -2.45 -15.47
N VAL A 33 7.90 -2.62 -16.79
CA VAL A 33 9.16 -2.67 -17.58
C VAL A 33 9.99 -1.39 -17.40
N GLY A 34 9.34 -0.21 -17.43
CA GLY A 34 10.02 1.07 -17.23
C GLY A 34 10.64 1.21 -15.84
N PHE A 35 9.89 0.83 -14.80
CA PHE A 35 10.39 0.83 -13.42
C PHE A 35 11.60 -0.11 -13.25
N ASN A 36 11.49 -1.35 -13.75
CA ASN A 36 12.59 -2.32 -13.67
C ASN A 36 13.85 -1.80 -14.40
N LYS A 37 13.71 -1.24 -15.61
CA LYS A 37 14.83 -0.62 -16.33
C LYS A 37 15.49 0.53 -15.55
N LEU A 38 14.69 1.36 -14.88
CA LEU A 38 15.21 2.46 -14.06
C LEU A 38 16.00 1.93 -12.86
N ILE A 39 15.48 0.93 -12.15
CA ILE A 39 16.19 0.32 -11.02
C ILE A 39 17.44 -0.41 -11.49
N ASP A 40 17.39 -1.11 -12.63
CA ASP A 40 18.56 -1.77 -13.24
C ASP A 40 19.65 -0.75 -13.62
N PHE A 41 19.27 0.45 -14.08
CA PHE A 41 20.22 1.52 -14.37
C PHE A 41 20.83 2.12 -13.09
N LEU A 42 20.01 2.38 -12.07
CA LEU A 42 20.46 3.03 -10.84
C LEU A 42 21.26 2.09 -9.93
N LYS A 43 20.74 0.87 -9.73
CA LYS A 43 21.18 -0.12 -8.73
C LYS A 43 20.81 -1.54 -9.18
N PRO A 44 21.51 -2.13 -10.16
CA PRO A 44 21.22 -3.46 -10.73
C PRO A 44 21.38 -4.62 -9.74
N GLU A 45 22.02 -4.39 -8.59
CA GLU A 45 22.14 -5.35 -7.50
C GLU A 45 20.84 -5.51 -6.69
N LEU A 46 19.92 -4.53 -6.74
CA LEU A 46 18.68 -4.58 -5.97
C LEU A 46 17.69 -5.59 -6.56
N ASN A 47 17.12 -6.40 -5.68
CA ASN A 47 16.02 -7.29 -6.03
C ASN A 47 14.69 -6.57 -5.81
N ILE A 48 13.85 -6.52 -6.84
CA ILE A 48 12.50 -5.97 -6.74
C ILE A 48 11.55 -7.05 -6.21
N MET A 49 10.77 -6.73 -5.19
CA MET A 49 9.82 -7.67 -4.60
C MET A 49 8.68 -8.03 -5.57
N SER A 50 8.29 -9.30 -5.55
CA SER A 50 7.10 -9.74 -6.27
C SER A 50 5.84 -9.01 -5.74
N PRO A 51 4.80 -8.80 -6.57
CA PRO A 51 3.54 -8.19 -6.12
C PRO A 51 2.92 -8.92 -4.91
N ARG A 52 3.06 -10.25 -4.85
CA ARG A 52 2.57 -11.06 -3.73
C ARG A 52 3.34 -10.78 -2.44
N THR A 53 4.66 -10.66 -2.52
CA THR A 53 5.50 -10.30 -1.37
C THR A 53 5.18 -8.87 -0.92
N MET A 54 5.04 -7.94 -1.87
CA MET A 54 4.67 -6.56 -1.59
C MET A 54 3.32 -6.47 -0.86
N SER A 55 2.31 -7.21 -1.32
CA SER A 55 1.00 -7.27 -0.65
C SER A 55 1.11 -7.66 0.83
N ARG A 56 1.93 -8.68 1.15
CA ARG A 56 2.13 -9.12 2.54
C ARG A 56 2.84 -8.06 3.39
N VAL A 57 3.81 -7.35 2.80
CA VAL A 57 4.52 -6.26 3.48
C VAL A 57 3.55 -5.10 3.78
N LEU A 58 2.73 -4.71 2.81
CA LEU A 58 1.73 -3.66 2.98
C LEU A 58 0.68 -4.03 4.03
N GLU A 59 0.20 -5.28 4.01
CA GLU A 59 -0.72 -5.80 5.04
C GLU A 59 -0.09 -5.77 6.43
N HIS A 60 1.18 -6.18 6.56
CA HIS A 60 1.91 -6.08 7.82
C HIS A 60 2.06 -4.63 8.30
N LEU A 61 2.41 -3.70 7.41
CA LEU A 61 2.55 -2.28 7.73
C LEU A 61 1.20 -1.66 8.12
N ALA A 62 0.12 -2.00 7.41
CA ALA A 62 -1.22 -1.54 7.73
C ALA A 62 -1.64 -2.01 9.13
N ASN A 63 -1.48 -3.29 9.45
CA ASN A 63 -1.80 -3.86 10.75
C ASN A 63 -0.95 -3.26 11.89
N LYS A 64 0.32 -2.98 11.61
CA LYS A 64 1.25 -2.47 12.63
C LYS A 64 1.12 -0.97 12.88
N VAL A 65 0.78 -0.19 11.86
CA VAL A 65 0.86 1.28 11.90
C VAL A 65 -0.48 1.93 11.60
N ALA A 66 -1.05 1.70 10.42
CA ALA A 66 -2.23 2.42 9.95
C ALA A 66 -3.49 2.10 10.77
N ILE A 67 -3.75 0.82 11.05
CA ILE A 67 -4.95 0.39 11.79
C ILE A 67 -4.92 0.88 13.25
N PRO A 68 -3.82 0.74 14.01
CA PRO A 68 -3.74 1.28 15.37
C PRO A 68 -3.90 2.81 15.40
N ALA A 69 -3.27 3.54 14.49
CA ALA A 69 -3.40 4.99 14.39
C ALA A 69 -4.85 5.39 14.11
N LEU A 70 -5.48 4.79 13.08
CA LEU A 70 -6.87 5.04 12.73
C LEU A 70 -7.83 4.68 13.87
N SER A 71 -7.59 3.57 14.58
CA SER A 71 -8.39 3.18 15.75
C SER A 71 -8.29 4.21 16.87
N GLY A 72 -7.09 4.77 17.09
CA GLY A 72 -6.86 5.84 18.04
C GLY A 72 -7.61 7.11 17.67
N ASP A 73 -7.55 7.51 16.40
CA ASP A 73 -8.27 8.66 15.86
C ASP A 73 -9.79 8.51 16.02
N LEU A 74 -10.32 7.34 15.64
CA LEU A 74 -11.75 7.04 15.75
C LEU A 74 -12.24 7.01 17.20
N ALA A 75 -11.42 6.55 18.15
CA ALA A 75 -11.76 6.55 19.57
C ALA A 75 -11.87 7.96 20.17
N GLN A 76 -11.23 8.96 19.56
CA GLN A 76 -11.28 10.36 20.00
C GLN A 76 -12.42 11.14 19.34
N CYS A 77 -13.04 10.60 18.29
CA CYS A 77 -14.08 11.30 17.58
C CYS A 77 -15.32 11.49 18.46
N THR A 78 -15.89 12.68 18.43
CA THR A 78 -17.09 13.00 19.21
C THR A 78 -18.33 12.29 18.67
N PHE A 79 -19.34 12.14 19.52
CA PHE A 79 -20.61 11.57 19.10
C PHE A 79 -21.23 12.41 17.97
N HIS A 80 -21.69 11.76 16.90
CA HIS A 80 -22.20 12.37 15.65
C HIS A 80 -21.14 13.05 14.75
N SER A 81 -19.84 12.81 14.94
CA SER A 81 -18.81 13.35 14.03
C SER A 81 -18.34 12.38 12.94
N GLN A 82 -18.91 11.16 12.87
CA GLN A 82 -18.59 10.15 11.86
C GLN A 82 -19.68 10.07 10.79
N HIS A 83 -19.27 10.10 9.53
CA HIS A 83 -20.12 9.98 8.36
C HIS A 83 -19.68 8.76 7.54
N PHE A 84 -20.62 7.86 7.29
CA PHE A 84 -20.42 6.72 6.41
C PHE A 84 -20.94 7.05 5.01
N ILE A 85 -20.11 6.86 4.01
CA ILE A 85 -20.48 6.92 2.60
C ILE A 85 -20.43 5.50 2.08
N VAL A 86 -21.56 5.05 1.54
CA VAL A 86 -21.70 3.72 0.96
C VAL A 86 -22.00 3.88 -0.52
N ASP A 87 -21.08 3.39 -1.34
CA ASP A 87 -21.20 3.36 -2.79
C ASP A 87 -21.55 1.94 -3.22
N LEU A 88 -22.63 1.78 -3.98
CA LEU A 88 -23.10 0.49 -4.47
C LEU A 88 -23.05 0.49 -6.00
N TRP A 89 -22.33 -0.46 -6.60
CA TRP A 89 -22.31 -0.59 -8.05
C TRP A 89 -22.20 -2.04 -8.50
N SER A 90 -22.77 -2.31 -9.68
CA SER A 90 -22.65 -3.60 -10.37
C SER A 90 -21.81 -3.44 -11.62
N SER A 91 -20.98 -4.44 -11.94
CA SER A 91 -20.23 -4.47 -13.19
C SER A 91 -20.92 -5.34 -14.24
N ARG A 92 -20.66 -5.07 -15.53
CA ARG A 92 -21.09 -5.94 -16.65
C ARG A 92 -20.53 -7.36 -16.55
N LYS A 93 -19.52 -7.59 -15.70
CA LYS A 93 -18.96 -8.92 -15.39
C LYS A 93 -19.68 -9.60 -14.20
N ARG A 94 -20.89 -9.15 -13.84
CA ARG A 94 -21.70 -9.67 -12.72
C ARG A 94 -21.04 -9.60 -11.35
N ALA A 95 -20.08 -8.69 -11.18
CA ALA A 95 -19.57 -8.36 -9.85
C ALA A 95 -20.47 -7.30 -9.22
N SER A 96 -21.00 -7.57 -8.03
CA SER A 96 -21.63 -6.55 -7.18
C SER A 96 -20.58 -6.08 -6.18
N ILE A 97 -20.39 -4.77 -6.08
CA ILE A 97 -19.35 -4.16 -5.26
C ILE A 97 -20.00 -3.15 -4.31
N ILE A 98 -19.56 -3.21 -3.06
CA ILE A 98 -19.91 -2.26 -2.00
C ILE A 98 -18.62 -1.55 -1.61
N GLY A 99 -18.54 -0.25 -1.87
CA GLY A 99 -17.53 0.64 -1.32
C GLY A 99 -18.03 1.23 -0.02
N ILE A 100 -17.24 1.15 1.05
CA ILE A 100 -17.55 1.80 2.33
C ILE A 100 -16.39 2.76 2.63
N LYS A 101 -16.71 4.04 2.80
CA LYS A 101 -15.79 5.07 3.25
C LYS A 101 -16.31 5.68 4.53
N VAL A 102 -15.43 5.89 5.50
CA VAL A 102 -15.72 6.65 6.72
C VAL A 102 -15.02 8.00 6.61
N GLN A 103 -15.72 9.08 6.91
CA GLN A 103 -15.18 10.42 7.08
C GLN A 103 -15.50 10.87 8.51
N PHE A 104 -14.56 11.48 9.20
CA PHE A 104 -14.77 11.99 10.54
C PHE A 104 -14.12 13.35 10.72
N VAL A 105 -14.72 14.16 11.60
CA VAL A 105 -14.20 15.47 11.99
C VAL A 105 -13.83 15.41 13.47
N PHE A 106 -12.65 15.94 13.80
CA PHE A 106 -12.17 16.08 15.17
C PHE A 106 -12.73 17.35 15.81
#